data_AF-A0A538SEF6-F1
#
_entry.id   AF-A0A538SEF6-F1
#
_cell.length_a   1.000
_cell.length_b   1.000
_cell.length_c   1.000
_cell.angle_alpha   90.00
_cell.angle_beta   90.00
_cell.angle_gamma   90.00
#
_symmetry.space_group_name_H-M   'P 1'
#
loop_
_entity.id
_entity.type
_entity.pdbx_description
1 polymer ?
#
loop_
_entity_poly.entity_id
_entity_poly.type
_entity_poly.pdbx_seq_one_letter_code
_entity_poly.pdbx_strand_id
1 'polypeptide(L)'
;MVSDNNGGAVVTWIDSRRSHNDIYAERLDGKGNPLWPAAGVVLAANDSDLVQPLPMPDGSGGAFVVIGQSTLEGFSDVLVQHVTSTGAIASGWPANGMSVAPGGATGYGAVPTGDGFLLMGWVDLDGQLRLVRLTASGGYASGWTAAGLAVGRAQNNGQ
;
A
#
# COMPACT_ATOMS: atom_id res chain seq x y z
N MET A 1 -10.39 -0.70 -5.98
CA MET A 1 -10.87 0.70 -5.88
C MET A 1 -11.43 0.94 -4.49
N VAL A 2 -11.52 2.21 -4.09
CA VAL A 2 -12.00 2.62 -2.76
C VAL A 2 -12.71 3.96 -2.82
N SER A 3 -13.58 4.26 -1.85
CA SER A 3 -14.20 5.59 -1.69
C SER A 3 -13.14 6.67 -1.46
N ASP A 4 -13.32 7.87 -2.02
CA ASP A 4 -12.52 9.05 -1.68
C ASP A 4 -13.11 9.87 -0.51
N ASN A 5 -14.18 9.37 0.12
CA ASN A 5 -14.95 10.01 1.19
C ASN A 5 -15.58 11.37 0.84
N ASN A 6 -15.59 11.76 -0.44
CA ASN A 6 -16.17 12.99 -0.97
C ASN A 6 -17.21 12.70 -2.08
N GLY A 7 -17.73 11.47 -2.13
CA GLY A 7 -18.70 11.03 -3.13
C GLY A 7 -18.09 10.54 -4.44
N GLY A 8 -16.77 10.43 -4.51
CA GLY A 8 -16.02 9.83 -5.61
C GLY A 8 -15.29 8.56 -5.19
N ALA A 9 -14.28 8.17 -5.98
CA ALA A 9 -13.49 6.97 -5.76
C ALA A 9 -12.03 7.12 -6.19
N VAL A 10 -11.12 6.40 -5.54
CA VAL A 10 -9.76 6.16 -6.02
C VAL A 10 -9.69 4.76 -6.62
N VAL A 11 -9.27 4.67 -7.89
CA VAL A 11 -9.08 3.42 -8.62
C VAL A 11 -7.60 3.18 -8.80
N THR A 12 -7.16 1.95 -8.57
CA THR A 12 -5.79 1.50 -8.80
C THR A 12 -5.77 0.45 -9.90
N TRP A 13 -4.70 0.42 -10.69
CA TRP A 13 -4.48 -0.62 -11.67
C TRP A 13 -3.00 -0.99 -11.78
N ILE A 14 -2.80 -2.20 -12.29
CA ILE A 14 -1.48 -2.68 -12.71
C ILE A 14 -1.30 -2.27 -14.17
N ASP A 15 -0.14 -1.72 -14.46
CA ASP A 15 0.25 -1.32 -15.80
C ASP A 15 1.46 -2.14 -16.27
N SER A 16 1.22 -2.99 -17.26
CA SER A 16 2.22 -3.93 -17.80
C SER A 16 2.82 -3.45 -19.12
N ARG A 17 2.88 -2.13 -19.37
CA ARG A 17 3.42 -1.60 -20.64
C ARG A 17 4.95 -1.68 -20.72
N ARG A 18 5.63 -1.84 -19.59
CA ARG A 18 7.09 -2.03 -19.49
C ARG A 18 7.43 -3.53 -19.33
N SER A 19 8.70 -3.87 -19.11
CA SER A 19 9.13 -5.24 -18.81
C SER A 19 8.64 -5.74 -17.45
N HIS A 20 8.15 -4.84 -16.59
CA HIS A 20 7.64 -5.12 -15.26
C HIS A 20 6.30 -4.42 -15.05
N ASN A 21 5.56 -4.89 -14.06
CA ASN A 21 4.30 -4.30 -13.63
C ASN A 21 4.52 -3.05 -12.76
N ASP A 22 4.01 -1.92 -13.21
CA ASP A 22 3.94 -0.68 -12.43
C ASP A 22 2.54 -0.52 -11.78
N ILE A 23 2.44 0.24 -10.69
CA ILE A 23 1.14 0.55 -10.06
C ILE A 23 0.78 2.01 -10.30
N TYR A 24 -0.43 2.22 -10.80
CA TYR A 24 -1.00 3.54 -11.04
C TYR A 24 -2.31 3.72 -10.28
N ALA A 25 -2.73 4.98 -10.13
CA ALA A 25 -4.04 5.33 -9.61
C ALA A 25 -4.65 6.56 -10.30
N GLU A 26 -5.97 6.64 -10.24
CA GLU A 26 -6.77 7.77 -10.70
C GLU A 26 -7.85 8.05 -9.65
N ARG A 27 -8.20 9.32 -9.47
CA ARG A 27 -9.31 9.71 -8.61
C ARG A 27 -10.46 10.19 -9.48
N LEU A 28 -11.65 9.64 -9.27
CA LEU A 28 -12.86 9.96 -10.00
C LEU A 28 -13.82 10.72 -9.09
N ASP A 29 -14.52 11.72 -9.62
CA ASP A 29 -15.68 12.32 -8.95
C ASP A 29 -16.90 11.37 -8.97
N GLY A 30 -18.00 11.76 -8.32
CA GLY A 30 -19.23 10.96 -8.28
C GLY A 30 -19.95 10.78 -9.63
N LYS A 31 -19.46 11.44 -10.69
CA LYS A 31 -19.94 11.29 -12.07
C LYS A 31 -18.97 10.47 -12.92
N GLY A 32 -17.85 10.03 -12.36
CA GLY A 32 -16.80 9.29 -13.07
C GLY A 32 -15.82 10.17 -13.85
N ASN A 33 -15.81 11.49 -13.62
CA ASN A 33 -14.81 12.36 -14.24
C ASN A 33 -13.46 12.23 -13.51
N PRO A 34 -12.33 12.15 -14.23
CA PRO A 34 -11.01 12.14 -13.61
C PRO A 34 -10.70 13.47 -12.94
N LEU A 35 -10.12 13.39 -11.74
CA LEU A 35 -9.71 14.51 -10.91
C LEU A 35 -8.18 14.62 -10.82
N TRP A 36 -7.45 13.58 -11.23
CA TRP A 36 -6.00 13.59 -11.40
C TRP A 36 -5.65 13.63 -12.91
N PRO A 37 -4.36 13.71 -13.29
CA PRO A 37 -3.97 13.74 -14.69
C PRO A 37 -4.50 12.51 -15.45
N ALA A 38 -5.00 12.70 -16.68
CA ALA A 38 -5.69 11.67 -17.45
C ALA A 38 -4.92 10.35 -17.71
N ALA A 39 -3.60 10.35 -17.52
CA ALA A 39 -2.77 9.15 -17.61
C ALA A 39 -2.67 8.36 -16.29
N GLY A 40 -3.31 8.85 -15.23
CA GLY A 40 -3.11 8.41 -13.85
C GLY A 40 -1.86 9.00 -13.19
N VAL A 41 -1.77 8.75 -11.89
CA VAL A 41 -0.61 9.00 -11.04
C VAL A 41 0.15 7.69 -10.88
N VAL A 42 1.46 7.71 -11.12
CA VAL A 42 2.34 6.58 -10.80
C VAL A 42 2.48 6.49 -9.28
N LEU A 43 2.10 5.35 -8.69
CA LEU A 43 2.28 5.09 -7.26
C LEU A 43 3.62 4.40 -6.97
N ALA A 44 4.00 3.47 -7.84
CA ALA A 44 5.31 2.82 -7.79
C ALA A 44 5.67 2.29 -9.18
N ALA A 45 6.91 2.54 -9.59
CA ALA A 45 7.48 2.02 -10.84
C ALA A 45 8.95 1.67 -10.59
N ASN A 46 9.20 0.40 -10.28
CA ASN A 46 10.53 -0.14 -10.02
C ASN A 46 10.79 -1.37 -10.88
N ASP A 47 12.01 -1.92 -10.84
CA ASP A 47 12.43 -3.03 -11.69
C ASP A 47 11.93 -4.41 -11.20
N SER A 48 10.82 -4.44 -10.45
CA SER A 48 10.17 -5.65 -9.93
C SER A 48 8.72 -5.73 -10.41
N ASP A 49 8.16 -6.95 -10.46
CA ASP A 49 6.74 -7.12 -10.76
C ASP A 49 5.86 -6.75 -9.55
N LEU A 50 5.22 -5.59 -9.63
CA LEU A 50 4.25 -5.14 -8.64
C LEU A 50 2.87 -5.74 -8.89
N VAL A 51 2.21 -6.17 -7.83
CA VAL A 51 0.93 -6.89 -7.90
C VAL A 51 0.00 -6.48 -6.76
N GLN A 52 -1.29 -6.82 -6.94
CA GLN A 52 -2.34 -6.72 -5.92
C GLN A 52 -2.39 -5.35 -5.21
N PRO A 53 -2.57 -4.22 -5.95
CA PRO A 53 -2.73 -2.93 -5.30
C PRO A 53 -4.02 -2.89 -4.48
N LEU A 54 -3.89 -2.71 -3.16
CA LEU A 54 -5.01 -2.61 -2.22
C LEU A 54 -5.16 -1.15 -1.73
N PRO A 55 -6.03 -0.34 -2.37
CA PRO A 55 -6.27 1.03 -1.95
C PRO A 55 -7.20 1.11 -0.73
N MET A 56 -6.88 2.01 0.20
CA MET A 56 -7.63 2.35 1.39
C MET A 56 -7.77 3.87 1.51
N PRO A 57 -8.91 4.40 1.98
CA PRO A 57 -9.08 5.84 2.08
C PRO A 57 -8.15 6.42 3.15
N ASP A 58 -7.54 7.57 2.87
CA ASP A 58 -6.72 8.32 3.85
C ASP A 58 -7.56 9.21 4.79
N GLY A 59 -8.88 9.28 4.57
CA GLY A 59 -9.79 10.17 5.30
C GLY A 59 -9.84 11.61 4.81
N SER A 60 -8.97 11.99 3.86
CA SER A 60 -8.78 13.36 3.36
C SER A 60 -8.94 13.50 1.83
N GLY A 61 -9.40 12.44 1.16
CA GLY A 61 -9.65 12.40 -0.28
C GLY A 61 -8.53 11.81 -1.12
N GLY A 62 -7.45 11.36 -0.48
CA GLY A 62 -6.41 10.53 -1.07
C GLY A 62 -6.55 9.06 -0.68
N ALA A 63 -5.45 8.31 -0.80
CA ALA A 63 -5.43 6.90 -0.46
C ALA A 63 -4.05 6.41 -0.02
N PHE A 64 -4.03 5.51 0.96
CA PHE A 64 -2.93 4.57 1.15
C PHE A 64 -3.13 3.39 0.20
N VAL A 65 -2.06 2.94 -0.47
CA VAL A 65 -2.11 1.77 -1.35
C VAL A 65 -1.03 0.80 -0.93
N VAL A 66 -1.44 -0.40 -0.53
CA VAL A 66 -0.52 -1.51 -0.26
C VAL A 66 -0.26 -2.27 -1.55
N ILE A 67 0.99 -2.59 -1.83
CA ILE A 67 1.45 -3.14 -3.11
C ILE A 67 2.38 -4.32 -2.80
N GLY A 68 2.08 -5.50 -3.34
CA GLY A 68 2.98 -6.64 -3.25
C GLY A 68 4.05 -6.60 -4.34
N GLN A 69 5.29 -6.99 -4.03
CA GLN A 69 6.29 -7.36 -5.04
C GLN A 69 6.26 -8.87 -5.21
N SER A 70 5.82 -9.37 -6.37
CA SER A 70 5.54 -10.80 -6.56
C SER A 70 6.80 -11.67 -6.57
N THR A 71 6.70 -12.88 -6.03
CA THR A 71 7.64 -13.98 -6.24
C THR A 71 6.90 -15.29 -6.53
N LEU A 72 7.63 -16.39 -6.70
CA LEU A 72 7.04 -17.73 -6.86
C LEU A 72 6.42 -18.27 -5.56
N GLU A 73 6.87 -17.80 -4.41
CA GLU A 73 6.51 -18.34 -3.08
C GLU A 73 5.66 -17.36 -2.24
N GLY A 74 5.29 -16.22 -2.80
CA GLY A 74 4.55 -15.16 -2.12
C GLY A 74 4.99 -13.78 -2.58
N PHE A 75 5.40 -12.94 -1.64
CA PHE A 75 5.90 -11.59 -1.91
C PHE A 75 7.33 -11.44 -1.43
N SER A 76 8.20 -10.82 -2.23
CA SER A 76 9.57 -10.46 -1.85
C SER A 76 9.62 -9.24 -0.96
N ASP A 77 8.67 -8.32 -1.17
CA ASP A 77 8.42 -7.16 -0.32
C ASP A 77 6.94 -6.81 -0.38
N VAL A 78 6.49 -6.05 0.61
CA VAL A 78 5.22 -5.36 0.59
C VAL A 78 5.49 -3.88 0.78
N LEU A 79 5.13 -3.10 -0.22
CA LEU A 79 5.29 -1.65 -0.25
C LEU A 79 3.99 -0.99 0.19
N VAL A 80 4.11 0.22 0.73
CA VAL A 80 2.97 1.12 0.92
C VAL A 80 3.28 2.44 0.25
N GLN A 81 2.29 3.01 -0.45
CA GLN A 81 2.37 4.35 -0.99
C GLN A 81 1.21 5.21 -0.46
N HIS A 82 1.44 6.50 -0.26
CA HIS A 82 0.38 7.46 0.08
C HIS A 82 0.27 8.51 -1.01
N VAL A 83 -0.88 8.55 -1.68
CA VAL A 83 -1.23 9.56 -2.67
C VAL A 83 -2.27 10.50 -2.08
N THR A 84 -2.03 11.80 -2.17
CA THR A 84 -2.91 12.83 -1.62
C THR A 84 -4.14 13.06 -2.50
N SER A 85 -5.11 13.81 -2.00
CA SER A 85 -6.32 14.19 -2.74
C SER A 85 -6.07 14.95 -4.05
N THR A 86 -4.89 15.56 -4.21
CA THR A 86 -4.46 16.27 -5.42
C THR A 86 -3.63 15.40 -6.38
N GLY A 87 -3.42 14.12 -6.06
CA GLY A 87 -2.65 13.19 -6.89
C GLY A 87 -1.14 13.31 -6.72
N ALA A 88 -0.68 14.02 -5.69
CA ALA A 88 0.74 14.05 -5.34
C ALA A 88 1.09 12.88 -4.42
N ILE A 89 2.31 12.35 -4.52
CA ILE A 89 2.83 11.49 -3.46
C ILE A 89 3.04 12.34 -2.20
N ALA A 90 2.51 11.89 -1.07
CA ALA A 90 2.53 12.67 0.16
C ALA A 90 3.97 12.93 0.63
N SER A 91 4.24 14.16 1.09
CA SER A 91 5.57 14.56 1.53
C SER A 91 6.09 13.63 2.63
N GLY A 92 7.31 13.12 2.44
CA GLY A 92 7.97 12.16 3.34
C GLY A 92 7.83 10.69 2.91
N TRP A 93 7.00 10.38 1.91
CA TRP A 93 6.96 9.07 1.27
C TRP A 93 7.98 8.96 0.13
N PRO A 94 8.66 7.80 -0.03
CA PRO A 94 9.51 7.56 -1.19
C PRO A 94 8.71 7.46 -2.50
N ALA A 95 9.32 7.81 -3.63
CA ALA A 95 8.67 7.82 -4.94
C ALA A 95 8.13 6.44 -5.38
N ASN A 96 8.75 5.35 -4.93
CA ASN A 96 8.37 3.97 -5.26
C ASN A 96 7.73 3.22 -4.10
N GLY A 97 7.12 3.96 -3.17
CA GLY A 97 6.57 3.43 -1.95
C GLY A 97 7.63 3.13 -0.89
N MET A 98 7.17 2.98 0.33
CA MET A 98 7.97 2.58 1.47
C MET A 98 7.90 1.06 1.65
N SER A 99 9.05 0.40 1.65
CA SER A 99 9.17 -1.02 1.99
C SER A 99 8.77 -1.29 3.44
N VAL A 100 7.85 -2.24 3.62
CA VAL A 100 7.37 -2.65 4.95
C VAL A 100 7.81 -4.07 5.29
N ALA A 101 8.00 -4.94 4.30
CA ALA A 101 8.36 -6.35 4.52
C ALA A 101 9.49 -6.82 3.58
N PRO A 102 10.68 -6.17 3.58
CA PRO A 102 11.74 -6.41 2.59
C PRO A 102 12.39 -7.80 2.65
N GLY A 103 12.06 -8.60 3.66
CA GLY A 103 12.49 -10.01 3.79
C GLY A 103 11.45 -11.01 3.28
N GLY A 104 10.37 -10.52 2.68
CA GLY A 104 9.28 -11.31 2.15
C GLY A 104 8.11 -11.50 3.12
N ALA A 105 6.96 -11.80 2.52
CA ALA A 105 5.72 -12.07 3.24
C ALA A 105 4.91 -13.18 2.55
N THR A 106 4.23 -14.00 3.35
CA THR A 106 3.29 -15.03 2.88
C THR A 106 1.85 -14.52 2.84
N GLY A 107 1.60 -13.35 3.43
CA GLY A 107 0.31 -12.64 3.39
C GLY A 107 0.41 -11.29 4.07
N TYR A 108 -0.46 -10.36 3.69
CA TYR A 108 -0.51 -9.02 4.27
C TYR A 108 -1.93 -8.46 4.25
N GLY A 109 -2.15 -7.44 5.08
CA GLY A 109 -3.39 -6.69 5.14
C GLY A 109 -3.17 -5.39 5.88
N ALA A 110 -4.08 -4.44 5.73
CA ALA A 110 -3.99 -3.15 6.39
C ALA A 110 -5.36 -2.53 6.58
N VAL A 111 -5.41 -1.54 7.47
CA VAL A 111 -6.62 -0.78 7.79
C VAL A 111 -6.22 0.65 8.16
N PRO A 112 -6.90 1.69 7.63
CA PRO A 112 -6.71 3.05 8.10
C PRO A 112 -7.24 3.18 9.53
N THR A 113 -6.57 3.99 10.35
CA THR A 113 -6.99 4.31 11.71
C THR A 113 -7.66 5.69 11.76
N GLY A 114 -8.49 5.94 12.77
CA GLY A 114 -9.30 7.17 12.86
C GLY A 114 -8.51 8.47 12.99
N ASP A 115 -7.20 8.41 13.25
CA ASP A 115 -6.25 9.52 13.27
C ASP A 115 -5.51 9.72 11.94
N GLY A 116 -5.95 9.06 10.86
CA GLY A 116 -5.38 9.21 9.51
C GLY A 116 -4.09 8.42 9.28
N PHE A 117 -3.74 7.49 10.17
CA PHE A 117 -2.59 6.60 10.01
C PHE A 117 -3.03 5.28 9.36
N LEU A 118 -2.05 4.45 8.99
CA LEU A 118 -2.31 3.10 8.49
C LEU A 118 -1.76 2.07 9.48
N LEU A 119 -2.60 1.15 9.95
CA LEU A 119 -2.12 -0.06 10.62
C LEU A 119 -2.00 -1.16 9.56
N MET A 120 -0.82 -1.74 9.43
CA MET A 120 -0.54 -2.80 8.48
C MET A 120 0.02 -4.02 9.19
N GLY A 121 -0.37 -5.20 8.74
CA GLY A 121 0.16 -6.47 9.20
C GLY A 121 0.63 -7.35 8.05
N TRP A 122 1.63 -8.18 8.33
CA TRP A 122 2.09 -9.22 7.42
C TRP A 122 2.59 -10.43 8.20
N VAL A 123 2.62 -11.58 7.53
CA VAL A 123 3.26 -12.79 8.03
C VAL A 123 4.61 -12.92 7.34
N ASP A 124 5.70 -12.84 8.11
CA ASP A 124 7.05 -13.06 7.57
C ASP A 124 7.28 -14.53 7.19
N LEU A 125 8.40 -14.83 6.54
CA LEU A 125 8.70 -16.18 6.05
C LEU A 125 8.91 -17.21 7.19
N ASP A 126 9.15 -16.76 8.43
CA ASP A 126 9.24 -17.60 9.62
C ASP A 126 7.85 -17.87 10.26
N GLY A 127 6.78 -17.37 9.62
CA GLY A 127 5.40 -17.50 10.09
C GLY A 127 5.03 -16.51 11.20
N GLN A 128 5.88 -15.52 11.53
CA GLN A 128 5.56 -14.52 12.55
C GLN A 128 4.62 -13.44 11.97
N LEU A 129 3.46 -13.26 12.61
CA LEU A 129 2.60 -12.12 12.37
C LEU A 129 3.23 -10.87 13.00
N ARG A 130 3.48 -9.89 12.13
CA ARG A 130 4.05 -8.58 12.47
C ARG A 130 3.06 -7.48 12.13
N LEU A 131 3.09 -6.41 12.92
CA LEU A 131 2.32 -5.19 12.67
C LEU A 131 3.24 -3.97 12.62
N VAL A 132 2.93 -3.01 11.75
CA VAL A 132 3.47 -1.64 11.80
C VAL A 132 2.34 -0.63 11.76
N ARG A 133 2.63 0.56 12.27
CA ARG A 133 1.74 1.71 12.17
C ARG A 133 2.47 2.84 11.45
N LEU A 134 1.93 3.26 10.32
CA LEU A 134 2.54 4.25 9.43
C LEU A 134 1.81 5.58 9.51
N THR A 135 2.56 6.67 9.50
CA THR A 135 1.98 8.02 9.55
C THR A 135 1.56 8.48 8.15
N ALA A 136 0.62 9.43 8.07
CA ALA A 136 0.25 10.06 6.81
C ALA A 136 1.42 10.77 6.12
N SER A 137 2.39 11.31 6.88
CA SER A 137 3.61 11.96 6.37
C SER A 137 4.75 10.99 6.05
N GLY A 138 4.52 9.68 6.08
CA GLY A 138 5.54 8.68 5.82
C GLY A 138 6.34 8.32 7.07
N GLY A 139 6.87 7.09 7.09
CA GLY A 139 7.55 6.53 8.25
C GLY A 139 6.64 5.98 9.33
N TYR A 140 7.26 5.46 10.40
CA TYR A 140 6.59 4.75 11.48
C TYR A 140 6.10 5.71 12.57
N ALA A 141 4.91 5.46 13.10
CA ALA A 141 4.38 6.20 14.24
C ALA A 141 5.27 6.02 15.49
N SER A 142 5.23 6.97 16.43
CA SER A 142 6.03 6.91 17.67
C SER A 142 5.85 5.57 18.39
N GLY A 143 6.97 4.92 18.72
CA GLY A 143 7.00 3.58 19.34
C GLY A 143 6.93 2.40 18.37
N TRP A 144 6.77 2.65 17.06
CA TRP A 144 6.79 1.63 16.01
C TRP A 144 8.09 1.72 15.20
N THR A 145 8.53 0.57 14.68
CA THR A 145 9.78 0.47 13.89
C THR A 145 9.59 -0.43 12.69
N ALA A 146 10.55 -0.40 11.76
CA ALA A 146 10.58 -1.28 10.59
C ALA A 146 10.64 -2.79 10.95
N ALA A 147 11.07 -3.15 12.16
CA ALA A 147 11.07 -4.54 12.59
C ALA A 147 9.64 -5.10 12.78
N GLY A 148 8.64 -4.23 12.94
CA GLY A 148 7.27 -4.59 13.25
C GLY A 148 7.09 -5.15 14.66
N LEU A 149 5.94 -4.89 15.25
CA LEU A 149 5.50 -5.51 16.49
C LEU A 149 5.08 -6.95 16.22
N ALA A 150 5.74 -7.91 16.87
CA ALA A 150 5.36 -9.32 16.83
C ALA A 150 4.11 -9.57 17.71
N VAL A 151 3.02 -10.07 17.12
CA VAL A 151 1.74 -10.25 17.85
C VAL A 151 1.17 -11.67 17.82
N GLY A 152 1.67 -12.54 16.95
CA GLY A 152 1.24 -13.95 16.87
C GLY A 152 2.06 -14.74 15.86
N ARG A 153 1.84 -16.05 15.75
CA ARG A 153 2.46 -16.90 14.72
C ARG A 153 1.39 -17.64 13.94
N ALA A 154 1.50 -17.63 12.62
CA ALA A 154 0.78 -18.56 11.77
C ALA A 154 1.38 -19.95 12.00
N GLN A 155 0.57 -20.87 12.51
CA GLN A 155 0.92 -22.30 12.55
C GLN A 155 0.14 -22.99 11.44
N ASN A 156 0.84 -23.81 10.65
CA ASN A 156 0.13 -24.84 9.89
C ASN A 156 -0.35 -25.86 10.91
N ASN A 157 -1.67 -26.08 11.02
CA ASN A 157 -2.28 -27.10 11.87
C ASN A 157 -2.02 -28.53 11.34
N GLY A 158 -0.77 -28.85 11.08
CA GLY A 158 -0.33 -30.14 10.56
C GLY A 158 0.90 -30.62 11.32
N GLN A 159 0.70 -31.01 12.59
CA GLN A 159 1.23 -32.19 13.29
C GLN A 159 0.53 -32.33 14.65
#